data_AF-A0A497LDD1-F1
#
_entry.id   AF-A0A497LDD1-F1
#
_cell.length_a   1.000
_cell.length_b   1.000
_cell.length_c   1.000
_cell.angle_alpha   90.00
_cell.angle_beta   90.00
_cell.angle_gamma   90.00
#
_symmetry.space_group_name_H-M   'P 1'
#
loop_
_entity.id
_entity.type
_entity.pdbx_description
1 polymer ?
#
loop_
_entity_poly.entity_id
_entity_poly.type
_entity_poly.pdbx_seq_one_letter_code
_entity_poly.pdbx_strand_id
1 'polypeptide(L)'
;MGFRLGVVVLTILLLAVSPFCCQASAQPQVETLASGLKHPTGVAVASDGKVYLSEFGTEGCLRVYLPDKQLVDVAISGLTSPAGVALAPDGTVYVVESAGGRLWSYNPETGESKVSGEDLQGIWGVTVGKDGSIYLSVKGIPSQDNPEGGKIVKFNPESGAVETLVKGLYVPYGLDVASNGDLYFVEFGTLNETRGTLKVLRASTGQVETLLESLAWPYDVAVAGDGAVYFTVKAGEIYVFKNGKAELLAEGFTRLYGVALDPQGENLYFVEFGSPVTTGDKGDGTLKRIPLKAAITGTETSPTQTVTATETATKTVTATVTQTVTPGLGGTVEDLRGAVETLAGSLQTISLMVWVTLAISMIAVAAAVIALLLTLRLSKAGLKRRRQT
;
A
#
# COMPACT_ATOMS: atom_id res chain seq x y z
N MET A 1 75.60 -15.07 9.24
CA MET A 1 74.96 -16.41 9.19
C MET A 1 73.73 -16.36 10.08
N GLY A 2 72.53 -16.53 9.53
CA GLY A 2 71.28 -16.54 10.31
C GLY A 2 70.10 -15.88 9.58
N PHE A 3 69.00 -16.61 9.45
CA PHE A 3 67.91 -16.45 8.49
C PHE A 3 66.87 -15.35 8.80
N ARG A 4 66.16 -14.99 7.72
CA ARG A 4 64.92 -14.21 7.56
C ARG A 4 63.84 -14.43 8.64
N LEU A 5 63.09 -13.38 8.97
CA LEU A 5 61.62 -13.47 9.02
C LEU A 5 60.98 -12.09 8.84
N GLY A 6 60.27 -11.93 7.72
CA GLY A 6 59.49 -10.73 7.43
C GLY A 6 58.26 -10.70 8.32
N VAL A 7 58.04 -9.57 8.99
CA VAL A 7 56.76 -9.27 9.63
C VAL A 7 56.05 -8.31 8.69
N VAL A 8 55.29 -8.88 7.75
CA VAL A 8 54.27 -8.15 7.01
C VAL A 8 53.11 -7.99 7.99
N VAL A 9 52.97 -6.81 8.58
CA VAL A 9 51.75 -6.43 9.31
C VAL A 9 50.69 -6.17 8.25
N LEU A 10 49.98 -7.24 7.86
CA LEU A 10 48.78 -7.14 7.05
C LEU A 10 47.64 -6.72 7.97
N THR A 11 47.47 -5.42 8.17
CA THR A 11 46.26 -4.88 8.78
C THR A 11 45.14 -5.02 7.77
N ILE A 12 44.40 -6.13 7.81
CA ILE A 12 43.14 -6.28 7.07
C ILE A 12 42.14 -5.35 7.72
N LEU A 13 42.07 -4.11 7.26
CA LEU A 13 40.90 -3.27 7.50
C LEU A 13 39.81 -3.78 6.54
N LEU A 14 39.00 -4.72 7.04
CA LEU A 14 37.70 -5.03 6.46
C LEU A 14 36.85 -3.76 6.60
N LEU A 15 36.98 -2.85 5.63
CA LEU A 15 35.89 -1.94 5.31
C LEU A 15 34.76 -2.83 4.84
N ALA A 16 33.90 -3.22 5.78
CA ALA A 16 32.52 -3.53 5.46
C ALA A 16 31.96 -2.25 4.84
N VAL A 17 32.15 -2.09 3.53
CA VAL A 17 31.22 -1.34 2.71
C VAL A 17 29.96 -2.19 2.82
N SER A 18 29.18 -1.96 3.86
CA SER A 18 27.79 -2.35 3.85
C SER A 18 27.28 -1.84 2.53
N PRO A 19 26.83 -2.71 1.61
CA PRO A 19 26.09 -2.18 0.50
C PRO A 19 24.98 -1.38 1.17
N PHE A 20 24.96 -0.07 0.95
CA PHE A 20 23.67 0.59 0.83
C PHE A 20 23.04 -0.10 -0.37
N CYS A 21 22.55 -1.32 -0.12
CA CYS A 21 21.43 -1.87 -0.82
C CYS A 21 20.41 -0.79 -0.56
N CYS A 22 20.19 0.06 -1.57
CA CYS A 22 18.89 0.65 -1.74
C CYS A 22 17.96 -0.55 -1.70
N GLN A 23 17.45 -0.88 -0.51
CA GLN A 23 16.32 -1.76 -0.37
C GLN A 23 15.21 -0.97 -1.04
N ALA A 24 15.11 -1.10 -2.36
CA ALA A 24 13.82 -0.97 -3.01
C ALA A 24 12.94 -1.91 -2.20
N SER A 25 12.08 -1.32 -1.37
CA SER A 25 11.05 -2.09 -0.67
C SER A 25 10.35 -2.87 -1.76
N ALA A 26 10.52 -4.20 -1.75
CA ALA A 26 9.87 -5.02 -2.75
C ALA A 26 8.37 -4.84 -2.53
N GLN A 27 7.69 -4.25 -3.52
CA GLN A 27 6.23 -4.11 -3.51
C GLN A 27 5.63 -5.51 -3.29
N PRO A 28 4.58 -5.65 -2.47
CA PRO A 28 3.97 -6.94 -2.24
C PRO A 28 3.39 -7.49 -3.54
N GLN A 29 3.23 -8.81 -3.62
CA GLN A 29 2.55 -9.39 -4.77
C GLN A 29 1.08 -8.94 -4.80
N VAL A 30 0.64 -8.48 -5.97
CA VAL A 30 -0.73 -8.02 -6.22
C VAL A 30 -1.37 -8.92 -7.25
N GLU A 31 -2.49 -9.54 -6.88
CA GLU A 31 -3.28 -10.38 -7.77
C GLU A 31 -4.53 -9.64 -8.23
N THR A 32 -4.83 -9.72 -9.54
CA THR A 32 -6.09 -9.20 -10.08
C THR A 32 -7.10 -10.33 -10.15
N LEU A 33 -8.18 -10.21 -9.38
CA LEU A 33 -9.22 -11.24 -9.25
C LEU A 33 -10.34 -11.03 -10.27
N ALA A 34 -10.67 -9.77 -10.54
CA ALA A 34 -11.64 -9.38 -11.55
C ALA A 34 -11.26 -8.05 -12.20
N SER A 35 -11.67 -7.88 -13.44
CA SER A 35 -11.58 -6.65 -14.22
C SER A 35 -12.88 -6.43 -14.97
N GLY A 36 -13.03 -5.28 -15.63
CA GLY A 36 -14.26 -4.97 -16.35
C GLY A 36 -15.34 -4.32 -15.47
N LEU A 37 -15.00 -3.96 -14.23
CA LEU A 37 -15.94 -3.42 -13.25
C LEU A 37 -16.25 -1.95 -13.54
N LYS A 38 -17.48 -1.55 -13.29
CA LYS A 38 -17.99 -0.20 -13.49
C LYS A 38 -17.93 0.56 -12.17
N HIS A 39 -16.85 1.34 -11.99
CA HIS A 39 -16.69 2.23 -10.83
C HIS A 39 -16.87 1.52 -9.48
N PRO A 40 -16.11 0.45 -9.19
CA PRO A 40 -16.23 -0.22 -7.91
C PRO A 40 -15.81 0.72 -6.76
N THR A 41 -16.61 0.75 -5.68
CA THR A 41 -16.43 1.70 -4.56
C THR A 41 -16.22 1.03 -3.22
N GLY A 42 -17.18 0.27 -2.70
CA GLY A 42 -17.04 -0.49 -1.45
C GLY A 42 -16.66 -1.94 -1.71
N VAL A 43 -16.03 -2.59 -0.73
CA VAL A 43 -15.64 -4.00 -0.78
C VAL A 43 -15.78 -4.64 0.60
N ALA A 44 -16.23 -5.89 0.66
CA ALA A 44 -16.30 -6.70 1.88
C ALA A 44 -16.01 -8.17 1.55
N VAL A 45 -15.38 -8.90 2.47
CA VAL A 45 -14.90 -10.27 2.24
C VAL A 45 -15.55 -11.24 3.23
N ALA A 46 -16.23 -12.27 2.72
CA ALA A 46 -16.87 -13.30 3.52
C ALA A 46 -15.88 -14.39 3.93
N SER A 47 -16.26 -15.14 4.98
CA SER A 47 -15.45 -16.23 5.56
C SER A 47 -15.28 -17.43 4.62
N ASP A 48 -16.12 -17.55 3.61
CA ASP A 48 -16.01 -18.54 2.53
C ASP A 48 -15.20 -18.02 1.32
N GLY A 49 -14.63 -16.81 1.42
CA GLY A 49 -13.82 -16.17 0.39
C GLY A 49 -14.60 -15.45 -0.70
N LYS A 50 -15.95 -15.43 -0.66
CA LYS A 50 -16.72 -14.56 -1.56
C LYS A 50 -16.41 -13.09 -1.27
N VAL A 51 -16.31 -12.28 -2.32
CA VAL A 51 -16.05 -10.84 -2.17
C VAL A 51 -17.24 -10.06 -2.71
N TYR A 52 -17.85 -9.25 -1.85
CA TYR A 52 -18.94 -8.36 -2.22
C TYR A 52 -18.39 -6.97 -2.50
N LEU A 53 -18.86 -6.34 -3.56
CA LEU A 53 -18.42 -4.99 -3.93
C LEU A 53 -19.53 -4.22 -4.64
N SER A 54 -19.60 -2.92 -4.45
CA SER A 54 -20.58 -2.07 -5.11
C SER A 54 -20.02 -1.46 -6.39
N GLU A 55 -20.82 -1.39 -7.44
CA GLU A 55 -20.54 -0.60 -8.66
C GLU A 55 -21.33 0.70 -8.62
N PHE A 56 -20.63 1.83 -8.53
CA PHE A 56 -21.22 3.16 -8.40
C PHE A 56 -21.88 3.63 -9.71
N GLY A 57 -22.96 4.41 -9.60
CA GLY A 57 -23.64 5.02 -10.75
C GLY A 57 -25.16 4.87 -10.68
N THR A 58 -25.87 5.36 -11.69
CA THR A 58 -27.35 5.33 -11.73
C THR A 58 -27.93 3.96 -12.07
N GLU A 59 -27.15 3.09 -12.72
CA GLU A 59 -27.43 1.66 -12.92
C GLU A 59 -26.55 0.82 -11.99
N GLY A 60 -26.32 1.31 -10.77
CA GLY A 60 -25.44 0.70 -9.80
C GLY A 60 -25.95 -0.64 -9.31
N CYS A 61 -25.04 -1.45 -8.78
CA CYS A 61 -25.37 -2.77 -8.26
C CYS A 61 -24.45 -3.18 -7.11
N LEU A 62 -24.90 -4.15 -6.33
CA LEU A 62 -24.04 -4.99 -5.51
C LEU A 62 -23.61 -6.19 -6.36
N ARG A 63 -22.31 -6.38 -6.50
CA ARG A 63 -21.67 -7.53 -7.15
C ARG A 63 -21.18 -8.51 -6.10
N VAL A 64 -21.03 -9.76 -6.52
CA VAL A 64 -20.34 -10.81 -5.77
C VAL A 64 -19.32 -11.50 -6.67
N TYR A 65 -18.06 -11.51 -6.26
CA TYR A 65 -17.02 -12.34 -6.85
C TYR A 65 -17.05 -13.73 -6.21
N LEU A 66 -17.16 -14.74 -7.07
CA LEU A 66 -17.19 -16.16 -6.73
C LEU A 66 -15.82 -16.77 -7.04
N PRO A 67 -14.96 -17.01 -6.03
CA PRO A 67 -13.57 -17.42 -6.25
C PRO A 67 -13.45 -18.80 -6.90
N ASP A 68 -14.39 -19.70 -6.63
CA ASP A 68 -14.47 -21.05 -7.21
C ASP A 68 -14.73 -21.05 -8.72
N LYS A 69 -15.45 -20.04 -9.21
CA LYS A 69 -15.81 -19.87 -10.63
C LYS A 69 -14.98 -18.81 -11.33
N GLN A 70 -14.20 -18.03 -10.58
CA GLN A 70 -13.49 -16.84 -11.06
C GLN A 70 -14.43 -15.90 -11.84
N LEU A 71 -15.64 -15.70 -11.35
CA LEU A 71 -16.70 -14.92 -12.01
C LEU A 71 -17.28 -13.88 -11.04
N VAL A 72 -17.73 -12.77 -11.61
CA VAL A 72 -18.50 -11.74 -10.90
C VAL A 72 -19.97 -11.81 -11.30
N ASP A 73 -20.86 -11.96 -10.33
CA ASP A 73 -22.31 -12.00 -10.51
C ASP A 73 -23.00 -10.76 -9.89
N VAL A 74 -24.28 -10.54 -10.18
CA VAL A 74 -25.12 -9.50 -9.59
C VAL A 74 -25.89 -10.05 -8.40
N ALA A 75 -25.69 -9.46 -7.22
CA ALA A 75 -26.47 -9.76 -6.03
C ALA A 75 -27.69 -8.85 -5.89
N ILE A 76 -27.53 -7.54 -6.13
CA ILE A 76 -28.62 -6.56 -6.18
C ILE A 76 -28.40 -5.63 -7.37
N SER A 77 -29.41 -5.45 -8.22
CA SER A 77 -29.39 -4.51 -9.35
C SER A 77 -30.21 -3.25 -9.08
N GLY A 78 -29.92 -2.16 -9.80
CA GLY A 78 -30.80 -0.97 -9.84
C GLY A 78 -30.63 -0.04 -8.64
N LEU A 79 -29.45 -0.07 -8.01
CA LEU A 79 -29.08 0.85 -6.94
C LEU A 79 -28.61 2.18 -7.52
N THR A 80 -28.95 3.28 -6.85
CA THR A 80 -28.51 4.63 -7.24
C THR A 80 -27.28 5.05 -6.43
N SER A 81 -26.12 5.07 -7.07
CA SER A 81 -24.82 5.44 -6.49
C SER A 81 -24.48 4.63 -5.22
N PRO A 82 -24.42 3.29 -5.30
CA PRO A 82 -24.03 2.49 -4.14
C PRO A 82 -22.57 2.72 -3.74
N ALA A 83 -22.30 2.67 -2.44
CA ALA A 83 -21.02 3.08 -1.86
C ALA A 83 -20.45 2.02 -0.90
N GLY A 84 -20.53 2.19 0.41
CA GLY A 84 -19.99 1.20 1.36
C GLY A 84 -20.68 -0.15 1.26
N VAL A 85 -19.91 -1.21 1.50
CA VAL A 85 -20.38 -2.60 1.61
C VAL A 85 -19.81 -3.19 2.89
N ALA A 86 -20.61 -3.90 3.67
CA ALA A 86 -20.18 -4.57 4.90
C ALA A 86 -20.83 -5.93 5.07
N LEU A 87 -20.20 -6.79 5.86
CA LEU A 87 -20.73 -8.10 6.23
C LEU A 87 -21.07 -8.11 7.72
N ALA A 88 -22.26 -8.59 8.05
CA ALA A 88 -22.63 -8.88 9.43
C ALA A 88 -22.14 -10.28 9.86
N PRO A 89 -22.01 -10.53 11.17
CA PRO A 89 -21.58 -11.83 11.70
C PRO A 89 -22.46 -13.02 11.29
N ASP A 90 -23.73 -12.77 10.96
CA ASP A 90 -24.69 -13.77 10.48
C ASP A 90 -24.58 -14.06 8.98
N GLY A 91 -23.66 -13.39 8.26
CA GLY A 91 -23.48 -13.51 6.82
C GLY A 91 -24.34 -12.54 5.99
N THR A 92 -25.20 -11.72 6.61
CA THR A 92 -25.95 -10.69 5.89
C THR A 92 -25.00 -9.64 5.31
N VAL A 93 -25.16 -9.33 4.03
CA VAL A 93 -24.41 -8.27 3.35
C VAL A 93 -25.21 -6.99 3.38
N TYR A 94 -24.63 -5.91 3.88
CA TYR A 94 -25.19 -4.58 3.83
C TYR A 94 -24.53 -3.75 2.72
N VAL A 95 -25.32 -3.01 1.96
CA VAL A 95 -24.83 -2.06 0.96
C VAL A 95 -25.55 -0.73 1.10
N VAL A 96 -24.76 0.33 1.11
CA VAL A 96 -25.25 1.71 1.13
C VAL A 96 -25.64 2.13 -0.27
N GLU A 97 -26.87 2.61 -0.47
CA GLU A 97 -27.29 3.33 -1.66
C GLU A 97 -27.25 4.84 -1.38
N SER A 98 -26.11 5.47 -1.68
CA SER A 98 -25.79 6.82 -1.19
C SER A 98 -26.75 7.89 -1.72
N ALA A 99 -27.08 7.86 -3.02
CA ALA A 99 -28.00 8.84 -3.61
C ALA A 99 -29.48 8.55 -3.29
N GLY A 100 -29.81 7.28 -3.03
CA GLY A 100 -31.15 6.89 -2.58
C GLY A 100 -31.39 7.19 -1.10
N GLY A 101 -30.34 7.38 -0.29
CA GLY A 101 -30.46 7.55 1.15
C GLY A 101 -30.98 6.29 1.84
N ARG A 102 -30.59 5.10 1.34
CA ARG A 102 -31.10 3.80 1.78
C ARG A 102 -29.96 2.86 2.16
N LEU A 103 -30.20 2.05 3.18
CA LEU A 103 -29.37 0.89 3.51
C LEU A 103 -30.09 -0.37 3.05
N TRP A 104 -29.45 -1.17 2.20
CA TRP A 104 -29.97 -2.45 1.75
C TRP A 104 -29.30 -3.60 2.51
N SER A 105 -30.05 -4.68 2.74
CA SER A 105 -29.52 -5.97 3.18
C SER A 105 -29.72 -7.02 2.09
N TYR A 106 -28.76 -7.91 1.94
CA TYR A 106 -28.78 -9.07 1.06
C TYR A 106 -28.44 -10.33 1.85
N ASN A 107 -29.25 -11.37 1.73
CA ASN A 107 -28.98 -12.69 2.30
C ASN A 107 -28.34 -13.57 1.21
N PRO A 108 -27.05 -13.94 1.33
CA PRO A 108 -26.37 -14.77 0.34
C PRO A 108 -26.88 -16.21 0.23
N GLU A 109 -27.52 -16.74 1.28
CA GLU A 109 -28.03 -18.12 1.30
C GLU A 109 -29.35 -18.23 0.53
N THR A 110 -30.24 -17.24 0.67
CA THR A 110 -31.55 -17.22 0.02
C THR A 110 -31.58 -16.43 -1.28
N GLY A 111 -30.61 -15.51 -1.47
CA GLY A 111 -30.60 -14.55 -2.57
C GLY A 111 -31.58 -13.39 -2.39
N GLU A 112 -32.24 -13.29 -1.24
CA GLU A 112 -33.22 -12.23 -0.97
C GLU A 112 -32.53 -10.91 -0.63
N SER A 113 -33.13 -9.79 -1.07
CA SER A 113 -32.71 -8.45 -0.68
C SER A 113 -33.89 -7.59 -0.26
N LYS A 114 -33.65 -6.64 0.64
CA LYS A 114 -34.63 -5.65 1.09
C LYS A 114 -33.96 -4.37 1.54
N VAL A 115 -34.73 -3.29 1.56
CA VAL A 115 -34.34 -2.05 2.24
C VAL A 115 -34.47 -2.27 3.74
N SER A 116 -33.36 -2.11 4.46
CA SER A 116 -33.25 -2.25 5.91
C SER A 116 -33.16 -0.90 6.64
N GLY A 117 -33.03 0.20 5.90
CA GLY A 117 -33.10 1.56 6.43
C GLY A 117 -33.40 2.58 5.34
N GLU A 118 -34.24 3.56 5.67
CA GLU A 118 -34.68 4.65 4.79
C GLU A 118 -34.45 6.00 5.48
N ASP A 119 -34.60 7.09 4.73
CA ASP A 119 -34.38 8.47 5.20
C ASP A 119 -32.96 8.75 5.73
N LEU A 120 -31.98 7.97 5.28
CA LEU A 120 -30.58 8.06 5.66
C LEU A 120 -29.79 8.94 4.69
N GLN A 121 -30.21 10.19 4.51
CA GLN A 121 -29.59 11.08 3.52
C GLN A 121 -28.11 11.32 3.80
N GLY A 122 -27.28 11.25 2.76
CA GLY A 122 -25.85 11.54 2.83
C GLY A 122 -24.95 10.38 3.32
N ILE A 123 -25.51 9.21 3.64
CA ILE A 123 -24.70 8.05 4.03
C ILE A 123 -23.72 7.64 2.93
N TRP A 124 -22.55 7.12 3.33
CA TRP A 124 -21.52 6.65 2.42
C TRP A 124 -20.94 5.29 2.82
N GLY A 125 -20.17 5.25 3.91
CA GLY A 125 -19.54 4.06 4.43
C GLY A 125 -20.48 3.30 5.36
N VAL A 126 -20.29 1.99 5.45
CA VAL A 126 -20.95 1.11 6.41
C VAL A 126 -19.94 0.10 6.95
N THR A 127 -20.03 -0.22 8.23
CA THR A 127 -19.36 -1.37 8.85
C THR A 127 -20.30 -1.99 9.89
N VAL A 128 -20.10 -3.27 10.22
CA VAL A 128 -20.92 -4.00 11.20
C VAL A 128 -20.02 -4.58 12.28
N GLY A 129 -20.33 -4.25 13.54
CA GLY A 129 -19.66 -4.80 14.71
C GLY A 129 -19.94 -6.28 14.91
N LYS A 130 -19.07 -6.95 15.69
CA LYS A 130 -19.26 -8.36 16.07
C LYS A 130 -20.55 -8.61 16.86
N ASP A 131 -21.09 -7.57 17.48
CA ASP A 131 -22.37 -7.56 18.19
C ASP A 131 -23.57 -7.30 17.27
N GLY A 132 -23.35 -7.14 15.96
CA GLY A 132 -24.38 -6.79 14.97
C GLY A 132 -24.69 -5.30 14.88
N SER A 133 -23.99 -4.44 15.63
CA SER A 133 -24.18 -2.99 15.55
C SER A 133 -23.77 -2.45 14.18
N ILE A 134 -24.65 -1.73 13.50
CA ILE A 134 -24.36 -1.11 12.21
C ILE A 134 -23.87 0.32 12.43
N TYR A 135 -22.73 0.67 11.85
CA TYR A 135 -22.18 2.02 11.88
C TYR A 135 -22.13 2.59 10.47
N LEU A 136 -22.52 3.84 10.32
CA LEU A 136 -22.58 4.55 9.05
C LEU A 136 -21.80 5.85 9.14
N SER A 137 -21.07 6.19 8.07
CA SER A 137 -20.61 7.57 7.88
C SER A 137 -21.67 8.37 7.13
N VAL A 138 -21.90 9.61 7.56
CA VAL A 138 -22.84 10.56 6.95
C VAL A 138 -22.03 11.75 6.47
N LYS A 139 -21.99 11.96 5.15
CA LYS A 139 -21.29 13.08 4.54
C LYS A 139 -21.97 14.40 4.92
N GLY A 140 -21.17 15.40 5.26
CA GLY A 140 -21.62 16.76 5.49
C GLY A 140 -20.44 17.72 5.36
N ILE A 141 -20.68 19.00 5.54
CA ILE A 141 -19.62 19.99 5.78
C ILE A 141 -20.21 20.94 6.82
N PRO A 142 -19.50 21.25 7.92
CA PRO A 142 -19.98 22.21 8.90
C PRO A 142 -20.23 23.55 8.22
N SER A 143 -21.47 24.04 8.32
CA SER A 143 -21.90 25.31 7.74
C SER A 143 -23.02 25.92 8.58
N GLN A 144 -23.49 27.12 8.24
CA GLN A 144 -24.64 27.71 8.93
C GLN A 144 -25.90 26.85 8.80
N ASP A 145 -26.11 26.24 7.63
CA ASP A 145 -27.28 25.40 7.33
C ASP A 145 -27.09 23.94 7.76
N ASN A 146 -25.84 23.51 8.01
CA ASN A 146 -25.50 22.20 8.56
C ASN A 146 -24.49 22.35 9.72
N PRO A 147 -24.92 22.83 10.89
CA PRO A 147 -24.02 23.07 12.02
C PRO A 147 -23.42 21.79 12.60
N GLU A 148 -24.05 20.64 12.35
CA GLU A 148 -23.54 19.34 12.80
C GLU A 148 -22.51 18.73 11.84
N GLY A 149 -22.37 19.27 10.62
CA GLY A 149 -21.43 18.77 9.63
C GLY A 149 -21.66 17.31 9.23
N GLY A 150 -20.57 16.63 8.86
CA GLY A 150 -20.52 15.19 8.71
C GLY A 150 -20.51 14.47 10.06
N LYS A 151 -20.93 13.21 10.04
CA LYS A 151 -21.17 12.43 11.26
C LYS A 151 -20.73 10.97 11.10
N ILE A 152 -20.48 10.33 12.24
CA ILE A 152 -20.54 8.87 12.35
C ILE A 152 -21.75 8.54 13.22
N VAL A 153 -22.60 7.64 12.73
CA VAL A 153 -23.84 7.25 13.41
C VAL A 153 -23.90 5.73 13.61
N LYS A 154 -24.58 5.30 14.67
CA LYS A 154 -24.99 3.92 14.90
C LYS A 154 -26.45 3.77 14.46
N PHE A 155 -26.73 2.77 13.63
CA PHE A 155 -28.05 2.50 13.09
C PHE A 155 -28.58 1.17 13.64
N ASN A 156 -29.85 1.17 14.06
CA ASN A 156 -30.56 -0.04 14.46
C ASN A 156 -31.55 -0.43 13.33
N PRO A 157 -31.32 -1.54 12.61
CA PRO A 157 -32.16 -1.94 11.48
C PRO A 157 -33.55 -2.46 11.88
N GLU A 158 -33.76 -2.85 13.14
CA GLU A 158 -35.07 -3.35 13.61
C GLU A 158 -36.03 -2.20 13.94
N SER A 159 -35.52 -1.14 14.55
CA SER A 159 -36.30 0.02 14.99
C SER A 159 -36.21 1.23 14.06
N GLY A 160 -35.22 1.26 13.17
CA GLY A 160 -34.88 2.44 12.37
C GLY A 160 -34.18 3.55 13.16
N ALA A 161 -33.86 3.35 14.44
CA ALA A 161 -33.25 4.37 15.27
C ALA A 161 -31.82 4.71 14.80
N VAL A 162 -31.49 6.00 14.78
CA VAL A 162 -30.17 6.54 14.43
C VAL A 162 -29.62 7.29 15.64
N GLU A 163 -28.48 6.83 16.15
CA GLU A 163 -27.73 7.48 17.24
C GLU A 163 -26.48 8.15 16.65
N THR A 164 -26.28 9.44 16.92
CA THR A 164 -25.07 10.15 16.48
C THR A 164 -23.94 9.93 17.47
N LEU A 165 -22.83 9.36 17.02
CA LEU A 165 -21.63 9.10 17.84
C LEU A 165 -20.59 10.21 17.69
N VAL A 166 -20.43 10.71 16.47
CA VAL A 166 -19.47 11.78 16.12
C VAL A 166 -20.18 12.82 15.26
N LYS A 167 -19.87 14.09 15.47
CA LYS A 167 -20.36 15.23 14.70
C LYS A 167 -19.24 16.24 14.44
N GLY A 168 -19.51 17.23 13.61
CA GLY A 168 -18.56 18.29 13.27
C GLY A 168 -17.45 17.81 12.32
N LEU A 169 -17.63 16.65 11.69
CA LEU A 169 -16.73 16.17 10.66
C LEU A 169 -16.94 17.00 9.39
N TYR A 170 -15.93 17.03 8.53
CA TYR A 170 -16.10 17.47 7.16
C TYR A 170 -16.71 16.32 6.37
N VAL A 171 -15.99 15.71 5.43
CA VAL A 171 -16.57 14.67 4.58
C VAL A 171 -16.04 13.29 5.00
N PRO A 172 -16.69 12.60 5.97
CA PRO A 172 -16.30 11.23 6.32
C PRO A 172 -16.66 10.28 5.19
N TYR A 173 -15.75 9.36 4.89
CA TYR A 173 -15.88 8.37 3.83
C TYR A 173 -15.94 6.96 4.42
N GLY A 174 -14.86 6.17 4.32
CA GLY A 174 -14.81 4.83 4.88
C GLY A 174 -14.61 4.82 6.38
N LEU A 175 -15.14 3.77 7.00
CA LEU A 175 -15.03 3.48 8.41
C LEU A 175 -15.00 1.97 8.62
N ASP A 176 -14.30 1.52 9.66
CA ASP A 176 -14.27 0.14 10.08
C ASP A 176 -14.19 0.01 11.60
N VAL A 177 -14.78 -1.05 12.14
CA VAL A 177 -14.91 -1.29 13.57
C VAL A 177 -13.97 -2.39 14.03
N ALA A 178 -13.05 -2.04 14.92
CA ALA A 178 -12.12 -2.97 15.50
C ALA A 178 -12.82 -3.91 16.49
N SER A 179 -12.18 -5.05 16.78
CA SER A 179 -12.72 -6.05 17.70
C SER A 179 -12.93 -5.58 19.15
N ASN A 180 -12.26 -4.51 19.56
CA ASN A 180 -12.43 -3.84 20.85
C ASN A 180 -13.55 -2.79 20.84
N GLY A 181 -14.23 -2.59 19.70
CA GLY A 181 -15.28 -1.59 19.49
C GLY A 181 -14.79 -0.23 19.01
N ASP A 182 -13.48 0.01 18.92
CA ASP A 182 -12.95 1.28 18.40
C ASP A 182 -13.36 1.45 16.92
N LEU A 183 -13.87 2.63 16.56
CA LEU A 183 -14.25 2.94 15.19
C LEU A 183 -13.17 3.77 14.54
N TYR A 184 -12.52 3.22 13.53
CA TYR A 184 -11.54 3.91 12.71
C TYR A 184 -12.23 4.46 11.48
N PHE A 185 -11.92 5.69 11.09
CA PHE A 185 -12.54 6.31 9.93
C PHE A 185 -11.65 7.37 9.31
N VAL A 186 -11.89 7.63 8.04
CA VAL A 186 -11.22 8.71 7.30
C VAL A 186 -12.21 9.78 6.90
N GLU A 187 -11.72 11.01 6.84
CA GLU A 187 -12.47 12.12 6.26
C GLU A 187 -11.59 12.97 5.34
N PHE A 188 -12.22 13.63 4.37
CA PHE A 188 -11.62 14.75 3.65
C PHE A 188 -11.79 16.03 4.43
N GLY A 189 -10.77 16.89 4.38
CA GLY A 189 -10.91 18.28 4.78
C GLY A 189 -11.75 19.10 3.79
N THR A 190 -11.62 20.42 3.85
CA THR A 190 -12.40 21.34 3.01
C THR A 190 -11.79 21.55 1.62
N LEU A 191 -12.50 22.28 0.75
CA LEU A 191 -11.93 22.79 -0.50
C LEU A 191 -10.65 23.64 -0.28
N ASN A 192 -10.51 24.26 0.89
CA ASN A 192 -9.36 25.09 1.27
C ASN A 192 -8.31 24.32 2.07
N GLU A 193 -8.69 23.18 2.65
CA GLU A 193 -7.83 22.28 3.40
C GLU A 193 -8.01 20.88 2.82
N THR A 194 -7.39 20.65 1.66
CA THR A 194 -7.57 19.45 0.81
C THR A 194 -7.03 18.16 1.43
N ARG A 195 -6.56 18.24 2.68
CA ARG A 195 -5.81 17.23 3.39
C ARG A 195 -6.75 16.49 4.34
N GLY A 196 -6.88 15.18 4.14
CA GLY A 196 -7.72 14.32 4.97
C GLY A 196 -7.04 13.86 6.24
N THR A 197 -7.80 13.16 7.07
CA THR A 197 -7.31 12.60 8.34
C THR A 197 -7.69 11.13 8.48
N LEU A 198 -6.91 10.39 9.27
CA LEU A 198 -7.31 9.12 9.87
C LEU A 198 -7.61 9.38 11.34
N LYS A 199 -8.80 9.00 11.80
CA LYS A 199 -9.27 9.19 13.17
C LYS A 199 -9.74 7.88 13.77
N VAL A 200 -9.82 7.86 15.09
CA VAL A 200 -10.44 6.78 15.86
C VAL A 200 -11.40 7.36 16.90
N LEU A 201 -12.61 6.83 16.96
CA LEU A 201 -13.49 6.99 18.12
C LEU A 201 -13.24 5.81 19.06
N ARG A 202 -12.71 6.10 20.25
CA ARG A 202 -12.41 5.11 21.28
C ARG A 202 -13.68 4.62 21.96
N ALA A 203 -13.98 3.33 21.88
CA ALA A 203 -15.16 2.76 22.53
C ALA A 203 -15.12 2.89 24.05
N SER A 204 -13.92 2.83 24.63
CA SER A 204 -13.72 2.88 26.08
C SER A 204 -13.96 4.26 26.69
N THR A 205 -13.80 5.34 25.92
CA THR A 205 -13.86 6.72 26.43
C THR A 205 -14.90 7.60 25.73
N GLY A 206 -15.39 7.18 24.55
CA GLY A 206 -16.24 7.99 23.68
C GLY A 206 -15.50 9.19 23.07
N GLN A 207 -14.16 9.22 23.10
CA GLN A 207 -13.37 10.33 22.58
C GLN A 207 -12.87 10.05 21.16
N VAL A 208 -12.85 11.10 20.33
CA VAL A 208 -12.27 11.06 18.99
C VAL A 208 -10.82 11.54 19.04
N GLU A 209 -9.92 10.73 18.50
CA GLU A 209 -8.48 11.03 18.36
C GLU A 209 -8.12 11.13 16.88
N THR A 210 -7.32 12.13 16.51
CA THR A 210 -6.66 12.19 15.19
C THR A 210 -5.37 11.40 15.24
N LEU A 211 -5.27 10.35 14.41
CA LEU A 211 -4.09 9.48 14.33
C LEU A 211 -3.12 9.96 13.26
N LEU A 212 -3.64 10.43 12.12
CA LEU A 212 -2.86 11.00 11.02
C LEU A 212 -3.58 12.22 10.46
N GLU A 213 -2.78 13.18 10.00
CA GLU A 213 -3.21 14.38 9.30
C GLU A 213 -2.56 14.43 7.92
N SER A 214 -2.98 15.38 7.08
CA SER A 214 -2.35 15.61 5.78
C SER A 214 -2.44 14.45 4.78
N LEU A 215 -3.43 13.57 4.91
CA LEU A 215 -3.62 12.46 3.99
C LEU A 215 -4.12 12.95 2.62
N ALA A 216 -3.55 12.41 1.54
CA ALA A 216 -3.86 12.80 0.17
C ALA A 216 -5.17 12.15 -0.31
N TRP A 217 -6.31 12.71 0.08
CA TRP A 217 -7.63 12.15 -0.23
C TRP A 217 -7.76 10.67 0.19
N PRO A 218 -7.86 10.37 1.51
CA PRO A 218 -8.18 9.03 2.00
C PRO A 218 -9.62 8.61 1.69
N TYR A 219 -9.84 7.40 1.18
CA TYR A 219 -11.17 6.91 0.79
C TYR A 219 -11.74 5.86 1.73
N ASP A 220 -10.94 4.87 2.14
CA ASP A 220 -11.46 3.77 2.95
C ASP A 220 -10.41 3.22 3.92
N VAL A 221 -10.90 2.49 4.93
CA VAL A 221 -10.08 1.88 5.99
C VAL A 221 -10.52 0.45 6.27
N ALA A 222 -9.57 -0.40 6.64
CA ALA A 222 -9.81 -1.75 7.16
C ALA A 222 -8.90 -2.01 8.36
N VAL A 223 -9.45 -2.51 9.47
CA VAL A 223 -8.72 -2.70 10.72
C VAL A 223 -8.50 -4.19 10.99
N ALA A 224 -7.23 -4.58 11.08
CA ALA A 224 -6.85 -5.95 11.40
C ALA A 224 -7.05 -6.27 12.88
N GLY A 225 -7.14 -7.58 13.19
CA GLY A 225 -7.30 -8.06 14.57
C GLY A 225 -6.15 -7.70 15.52
N ASP A 226 -4.98 -7.36 14.99
CA ASP A 226 -3.82 -6.90 15.76
C ASP A 226 -3.74 -5.36 15.90
N GLY A 227 -4.77 -4.64 15.40
CA GLY A 227 -4.86 -3.18 15.45
C GLY A 227 -4.13 -2.44 14.33
N ALA A 228 -3.55 -3.14 13.35
CA ALA A 228 -3.05 -2.49 12.14
C ALA A 228 -4.22 -1.93 11.31
N VAL A 229 -4.09 -0.69 10.84
CA VAL A 229 -5.13 -0.02 10.04
C VAL A 229 -4.64 0.16 8.62
N TYR A 230 -5.24 -0.53 7.67
CA TYR A 230 -4.97 -0.39 6.25
C TYR A 230 -5.88 0.69 5.68
N PHE A 231 -5.35 1.55 4.82
CA PHE A 231 -6.17 2.61 4.22
C PHE A 231 -5.71 2.98 2.82
N THR A 232 -6.67 3.39 2.00
CA THR A 232 -6.46 3.81 0.61
C THR A 232 -6.44 5.32 0.50
N VAL A 233 -5.61 5.82 -0.41
CA VAL A 233 -5.62 7.23 -0.81
C VAL A 233 -5.76 7.37 -2.32
N LYS A 234 -6.32 8.49 -2.79
CA LYS A 234 -6.53 8.76 -4.22
C LYS A 234 -5.25 8.72 -5.05
N ALA A 235 -4.10 8.95 -4.43
CA ALA A 235 -2.78 8.93 -5.09
C ALA A 235 -2.37 7.54 -5.61
N GLY A 236 -3.22 6.51 -5.46
CA GLY A 236 -2.91 5.17 -5.93
C GLY A 236 -1.98 4.42 -4.98
N GLU A 237 -2.06 4.78 -3.70
CA GLU A 237 -1.23 4.23 -2.63
C GLU A 237 -2.13 3.60 -1.56
N ILE A 238 -1.65 2.49 -1.01
CA ILE A 238 -2.21 1.82 0.16
C ILE A 238 -1.18 1.93 1.27
N TYR A 239 -1.62 2.38 2.44
CA TYR A 239 -0.79 2.50 3.62
C TYR A 239 -1.27 1.55 4.71
N VAL A 240 -0.36 1.17 5.60
CA VAL A 240 -0.66 0.55 6.88
C VAL A 240 -0.23 1.47 8.01
N PHE A 241 -1.14 1.80 8.91
CA PHE A 241 -0.86 2.50 10.16
C PHE A 241 -0.77 1.50 11.31
N LYS A 242 0.40 1.46 11.96
CA LYS A 242 0.65 0.60 13.12
C LYS A 242 1.69 1.26 14.03
N ASN A 243 1.55 1.09 15.34
CA ASN A 243 2.50 1.62 16.32
C ASN A 243 2.77 3.14 16.17
N GLY A 244 1.75 3.93 15.82
CA GLY A 244 1.86 5.38 15.68
C GLY A 244 2.51 5.86 14.38
N LYS A 245 2.77 4.98 13.41
CA LYS A 245 3.41 5.32 12.14
C LYS A 245 2.61 4.75 10.96
N ALA A 246 2.50 5.54 9.89
CA ALA A 246 2.04 5.07 8.60
C ALA A 246 3.23 4.63 7.74
N GLU A 247 3.11 3.47 7.10
CA GLU A 247 4.09 2.93 6.16
C GLU A 247 3.40 2.59 4.84
N LEU A 248 4.06 2.91 3.73
CA LEU A 248 3.56 2.58 2.39
C LEU A 248 3.59 1.06 2.23
N LEU A 249 2.43 0.46 1.97
CA LEU A 249 2.29 -0.97 1.71
C LEU A 249 2.41 -1.27 0.22
N ALA A 250 1.65 -0.54 -0.61
CA ALA A 250 1.62 -0.77 -2.04
C ALA A 250 1.33 0.54 -2.80
N GLU A 251 1.88 0.69 -4.00
CA GLU A 251 1.71 1.88 -4.85
C GLU A 251 1.59 1.52 -6.34
N GLY A 252 1.39 2.55 -7.18
CA GLY A 252 1.32 2.40 -8.63
C GLY A 252 -0.09 2.08 -9.14
N PHE A 253 -1.10 2.24 -8.29
CA PHE A 253 -2.50 2.15 -8.67
C PHE A 253 -2.99 3.48 -9.24
N THR A 254 -4.15 3.46 -9.88
CA THR A 254 -4.74 4.65 -10.50
C THR A 254 -5.61 5.43 -9.52
N ARG A 255 -6.78 4.88 -9.18
CA ARG A 255 -7.76 5.51 -8.30
C ARG A 255 -8.38 4.46 -7.39
N LEU A 256 -7.78 4.28 -6.24
CA LEU A 256 -8.27 3.38 -5.20
C LEU A 256 -9.50 3.93 -4.51
N TYR A 257 -10.41 3.04 -4.10
CA TYR A 257 -11.54 3.34 -3.23
C TYR A 257 -11.56 2.35 -2.06
N GLY A 258 -12.40 1.32 -2.12
CA GLY A 258 -12.66 0.44 -1.00
C GLY A 258 -11.47 -0.46 -0.67
N VAL A 259 -11.33 -0.77 0.62
CA VAL A 259 -10.36 -1.73 1.13
C VAL A 259 -10.99 -2.59 2.22
N ALA A 260 -10.72 -3.89 2.22
CA ALA A 260 -11.20 -4.83 3.22
C ALA A 260 -10.16 -5.92 3.50
N LEU A 261 -10.21 -6.48 4.70
CA LEU A 261 -9.47 -7.69 5.04
C LEU A 261 -10.38 -8.91 4.91
N ASP A 262 -9.80 -10.07 4.61
CA ASP A 262 -10.48 -11.33 4.92
C ASP A 262 -10.61 -11.52 6.45
N PRO A 263 -11.54 -12.37 6.92
CA PRO A 263 -11.74 -12.54 8.37
C PRO A 263 -10.51 -13.00 9.15
N GLN A 264 -9.54 -13.64 8.46
CA GLN A 264 -8.29 -14.09 9.06
C GLN A 264 -7.21 -12.99 9.08
N GLY A 265 -7.40 -11.88 8.35
CA GLY A 265 -6.42 -10.81 8.19
C GLY A 265 -5.18 -11.23 7.39
N GLU A 266 -5.30 -12.29 6.59
CA GLU A 266 -4.21 -12.84 5.78
C GLU A 266 -4.15 -12.23 4.39
N ASN A 267 -5.26 -11.65 3.91
CA ASN A 267 -5.36 -11.01 2.61
C ASN A 267 -6.04 -9.65 2.70
N LEU A 268 -5.46 -8.67 2.00
CA LEU A 268 -6.07 -7.36 1.79
C LEU A 268 -6.71 -7.32 0.41
N TYR A 269 -7.99 -6.98 0.34
CA TYR A 269 -8.75 -6.80 -0.88
C TYR A 269 -9.01 -5.31 -1.09
N PHE A 270 -8.94 -4.87 -2.35
CA PHE A 270 -9.19 -3.47 -2.68
C PHE A 270 -9.68 -3.33 -4.11
N VAL A 271 -10.32 -2.19 -4.38
CA VAL A 271 -10.88 -1.88 -5.70
C VAL A 271 -10.26 -0.64 -6.32
N GLU A 272 -10.01 -0.70 -7.62
CA GLU A 272 -9.68 0.46 -8.45
C GLU A 272 -10.91 0.91 -9.22
N PHE A 273 -11.24 2.19 -9.10
CA PHE A 273 -12.45 2.80 -9.67
C PHE A 273 -12.50 2.69 -11.20
N GLY A 274 -11.35 2.77 -11.86
CA GLY A 274 -11.27 2.83 -13.32
C GLY A 274 -11.57 4.23 -13.89
N SER A 275 -11.60 4.30 -15.21
CA SER A 275 -11.94 5.45 -16.03
C SER A 275 -13.44 5.78 -15.95
N PRO A 276 -13.87 7.04 -16.22
CA PRO A 276 -15.28 7.37 -16.36
C PRO A 276 -15.98 6.43 -17.36
N VAL A 277 -17.08 5.80 -16.93
CA VAL A 277 -17.89 4.85 -17.71
C VAL A 277 -19.12 5.59 -18.24
N THR A 278 -19.45 5.41 -19.51
CA THR A 278 -20.72 5.87 -20.10
C THR A 278 -21.71 4.71 -20.26
N THR A 279 -22.99 5.01 -20.51
CA THR A 279 -24.03 3.99 -20.70
C THR A 279 -23.64 3.05 -21.84
N GLY A 280 -23.52 1.75 -21.53
CA GLY A 280 -23.13 0.72 -22.50
C GLY A 280 -21.65 0.32 -22.46
N ASP A 281 -20.78 1.07 -21.78
CA ASP A 281 -19.37 0.74 -21.66
C ASP A 281 -19.15 -0.47 -20.74
N LYS A 282 -18.17 -1.30 -21.09
CA LYS A 282 -17.55 -2.26 -20.17
C LYS A 282 -16.53 -1.46 -19.37
N GLY A 283 -16.75 -1.27 -18.08
CA GLY A 283 -15.82 -0.50 -17.25
C GLY A 283 -14.42 -1.12 -17.24
N ASP A 284 -13.45 -0.44 -16.67
CA ASP A 284 -12.06 -0.89 -16.54
C ASP A 284 -11.61 -0.98 -15.08
N GLY A 285 -12.55 -0.83 -14.14
CA GLY A 285 -12.29 -1.02 -12.72
C GLY A 285 -11.91 -2.46 -12.40
N THR A 286 -11.21 -2.64 -11.28
CA THR A 286 -10.66 -3.95 -10.90
C THR A 286 -10.91 -4.27 -9.43
N LEU A 287 -10.99 -5.56 -9.12
CA LEU A 287 -10.86 -6.13 -7.79
C LEU A 287 -9.49 -6.79 -7.69
N LYS A 288 -8.72 -6.42 -6.67
CA LYS A 288 -7.37 -6.94 -6.44
C LYS A 288 -7.19 -7.45 -5.02
N ARG A 289 -6.16 -8.29 -4.84
CA ARG A 289 -5.76 -8.87 -3.56
C ARG A 289 -4.26 -8.72 -3.35
N ILE A 290 -3.86 -8.40 -2.12
CA ILE A 290 -2.49 -8.51 -1.61
C ILE A 290 -2.48 -9.57 -0.51
N PRO A 291 -1.78 -10.70 -0.68
CA PRO A 291 -1.51 -11.62 0.42
C PRO A 291 -0.57 -10.97 1.45
N LEU A 292 -1.05 -10.78 2.68
CA LEU A 292 -0.29 -10.13 3.76
C LEU A 292 0.63 -11.10 4.49
N LYS A 293 0.31 -12.41 4.47
CA LYS A 293 1.08 -13.44 5.18
C LYS A 293 2.03 -14.24 4.27
N ALA A 294 2.18 -13.86 3.01
CA ALA A 294 3.08 -14.51 2.07
C ALA A 294 4.49 -13.91 2.11
N ALA A 295 5.22 -14.11 3.21
CA ALA A 295 6.66 -13.81 3.26
C ALA A 295 7.48 -14.72 4.20
N ILE A 296 6.92 -15.80 4.77
CA ILE A 296 7.68 -16.73 5.63
C ILE A 296 7.25 -18.19 5.43
N THR A 297 7.34 -18.72 4.21
CA THR A 297 7.58 -20.16 3.96
C THR A 297 8.22 -20.37 2.58
N GLY A 298 9.07 -19.43 2.16
CA GLY A 298 9.89 -19.55 0.96
C GLY A 298 11.35 -19.80 1.32
N THR A 299 11.67 -20.93 1.94
CA THR A 299 12.90 -21.62 1.51
C THR A 299 12.61 -22.13 0.11
N GLU A 300 12.60 -21.23 -0.88
CA GLU A 300 12.85 -21.64 -2.24
C GLU A 300 14.30 -22.09 -2.27
N THR A 301 14.51 -23.37 -1.98
CA THR A 301 15.54 -24.12 -2.67
C THR A 301 15.15 -24.06 -4.14
N SER A 302 15.60 -23.01 -4.81
CA SER A 302 15.79 -23.01 -6.25
C SER A 302 16.36 -24.39 -6.62
N PRO A 303 15.79 -25.13 -7.58
CA PRO A 303 16.35 -26.42 -7.93
C PRO A 303 17.79 -26.18 -8.39
N THR A 304 18.75 -26.61 -7.56
CA THR A 304 20.15 -26.68 -7.93
C THR A 304 20.24 -27.68 -9.06
N GLN A 305 20.21 -27.21 -10.31
CA GLN A 305 20.74 -27.99 -11.40
C GLN A 305 22.26 -27.94 -11.28
N THR A 306 22.82 -28.99 -10.70
CA THR A 306 24.26 -29.25 -10.71
C THR A 306 24.66 -29.61 -12.14
N VAL A 307 25.18 -28.65 -12.89
CA VAL A 307 25.96 -28.93 -14.11
C VAL A 307 27.42 -28.95 -13.71
N THR A 308 28.01 -30.13 -13.66
CA THR A 308 29.46 -30.31 -13.49
C THR A 308 30.14 -29.97 -14.82
N ALA A 309 30.91 -28.88 -14.86
CA ALA A 309 31.81 -28.57 -15.96
C ALA A 309 33.26 -28.67 -15.48
N THR A 310 34.04 -29.53 -16.14
CA THR A 310 35.48 -29.69 -15.91
C THR A 310 36.23 -28.48 -16.46
N GLU A 311 37.09 -27.92 -15.62
CA GLU A 311 37.89 -26.72 -15.90
C GLU A 311 39.00 -26.99 -16.93
N THR A 312 39.22 -26.05 -17.85
CA THR A 312 40.56 -25.78 -18.39
C THR A 312 40.71 -24.26 -18.51
N ALA A 313 41.70 -23.74 -17.81
CA ALA A 313 41.84 -22.36 -17.41
C ALA A 313 41.93 -21.33 -18.54
N THR A 314 41.08 -20.29 -18.51
CA THR A 314 41.47 -18.89 -18.77
C THR A 314 40.39 -17.95 -18.20
N LYS A 315 40.79 -16.95 -17.41
CA LYS A 315 39.91 -15.97 -16.75
C LYS A 315 39.05 -15.20 -17.76
N THR A 316 37.73 -15.31 -17.66
CA THR A 316 36.76 -14.37 -18.23
C THR A 316 35.67 -14.10 -17.19
N VAL A 317 35.39 -12.82 -16.92
CA VAL A 317 34.27 -12.40 -16.07
C VAL A 317 33.03 -12.29 -16.97
N THR A 318 32.01 -13.10 -16.72
CA THR A 318 30.74 -13.06 -17.45
C THR A 318 29.72 -12.29 -16.61
N ALA A 319 29.14 -11.22 -17.19
CA ALA A 319 27.95 -10.58 -16.65
C ALA A 319 26.71 -11.14 -17.39
N THR A 320 25.72 -11.62 -16.65
CA THR A 320 24.45 -12.10 -17.21
C THR A 320 23.45 -10.94 -17.24
N VAL A 321 22.96 -10.59 -18.44
CA VAL A 321 21.81 -9.69 -18.60
C VAL A 321 20.62 -10.53 -19.03
N THR A 322 19.59 -10.57 -18.19
CA THR A 322 18.30 -11.20 -18.54
C THR A 322 17.40 -10.13 -19.14
N GLN A 323 17.03 -10.26 -20.41
CA GLN A 323 16.00 -9.41 -21.03
C GLN A 323 14.84 -10.31 -21.48
N THR A 324 13.63 -9.97 -21.04
CA THR A 324 12.39 -10.62 -21.48
C THR A 324 11.96 -9.99 -22.80
N VAL A 325 12.02 -10.75 -23.90
CA VAL A 325 11.48 -10.32 -25.19
C VAL A 325 10.05 -10.85 -25.34
N THR A 326 9.07 -9.95 -25.40
CA THR A 326 7.69 -10.29 -25.76
C THR A 326 7.59 -10.43 -27.28
N PRO A 327 7.06 -11.52 -27.86
CA PRO A 327 6.97 -11.67 -29.30
C PRO A 327 5.85 -10.77 -29.85
N GLY A 328 6.19 -9.85 -30.75
CA GLY A 328 5.22 -9.12 -31.56
C GLY A 328 5.49 -7.64 -31.67
N LEU A 329 6.48 -7.26 -32.49
CA LEU A 329 6.55 -6.02 -33.28
C LEU A 329 7.85 -6.11 -34.12
N GLY A 330 7.72 -5.96 -35.44
CA GLY A 330 8.83 -6.12 -36.38
C GLY A 330 9.84 -4.99 -36.29
N GLY A 331 10.95 -5.22 -35.60
CA GLY A 331 12.18 -4.42 -35.67
C GLY A 331 13.30 -5.23 -36.33
N THR A 332 14.13 -4.58 -37.15
CA THR A 332 15.26 -5.23 -37.83
C THR A 332 16.50 -5.30 -36.93
N VAL A 333 17.44 -6.19 -37.26
CA VAL A 333 18.67 -6.47 -36.48
C VAL A 333 19.54 -5.21 -36.25
N GLU A 334 19.43 -4.20 -37.12
CA GLU A 334 20.09 -2.89 -36.94
C GLU A 334 19.64 -2.12 -35.67
N ASP A 335 18.36 -2.24 -35.25
CA ASP A 335 17.84 -1.52 -34.08
C ASP A 335 18.41 -2.07 -32.75
N LEU A 336 18.78 -3.35 -32.73
CA LEU A 336 19.43 -4.01 -31.59
C LEU A 336 20.88 -3.55 -31.38
N ARG A 337 21.59 -3.20 -32.46
CA ARG A 337 23.00 -2.75 -32.37
C ARG A 337 23.12 -1.37 -31.71
N GLY A 338 22.20 -0.46 -32.01
CA GLY A 338 22.16 0.87 -31.41
C GLY A 338 21.87 0.85 -29.90
N ALA A 339 21.00 -0.06 -29.45
CA ALA A 339 20.70 -0.23 -28.02
C ALA A 339 21.90 -0.78 -27.23
N VAL A 340 22.65 -1.73 -27.80
CA VAL A 340 23.85 -2.31 -27.18
C VAL A 340 25.01 -1.30 -27.10
N GLU A 341 25.20 -0.48 -28.14
CA GLU A 341 26.23 0.57 -28.15
C GLU A 341 25.92 1.69 -27.13
N THR A 342 24.64 2.03 -26.96
CA THR A 342 24.18 3.00 -25.95
C THR A 342 24.40 2.47 -24.52
N LEU A 343 24.14 1.18 -24.30
CA LEU A 343 24.41 0.51 -23.01
C LEU A 343 25.91 0.45 -22.71
N ALA A 344 26.75 0.14 -23.71
CA ALA A 344 28.20 0.11 -23.56
C ALA A 344 28.79 1.51 -23.24
N GLY A 345 28.25 2.57 -23.85
CA GLY A 345 28.61 3.96 -23.55
C GLY A 345 28.23 4.38 -22.11
N SER A 346 27.07 3.92 -21.63
CA SER A 346 26.63 4.17 -20.25
C SER A 346 27.47 3.43 -19.19
N LEU A 347 28.00 2.24 -19.52
CA LEU A 347 28.92 1.49 -18.67
C LEU A 347 30.31 2.12 -18.59
N GLN A 348 30.81 2.74 -19.67
CA GLN A 348 32.07 3.50 -19.64
C GLN A 348 31.98 4.77 -18.79
N THR A 349 30.83 5.45 -18.77
CA THR A 349 30.62 6.65 -17.94
C THR A 349 30.53 6.31 -16.45
N ILE A 350 29.89 5.20 -16.09
CA ILE A 350 29.90 4.68 -14.71
C ILE A 350 31.32 4.30 -14.27
N SER A 351 32.10 3.64 -15.13
CA SER A 351 33.51 3.32 -14.87
C SER A 351 34.34 4.58 -14.64
N LEU A 352 34.18 5.62 -15.46
CA LEU A 352 34.90 6.89 -15.32
C LEU A 352 34.55 7.62 -14.02
N MET A 353 33.27 7.64 -13.62
CA MET A 353 32.84 8.22 -12.33
C MET A 353 33.49 7.49 -11.15
N VAL A 354 33.55 6.15 -11.18
CA VAL A 354 34.20 5.35 -10.14
C VAL A 354 35.70 5.66 -10.05
N TRP A 355 36.41 5.79 -11.18
CA TRP A 355 37.83 6.15 -11.20
C TRP A 355 38.09 7.57 -10.69
N VAL A 356 37.20 8.53 -11.00
CA VAL A 356 37.30 9.91 -10.49
C VAL A 356 37.13 9.94 -8.97
N THR A 357 36.15 9.22 -8.43
CA THR A 357 35.94 9.16 -6.97
C THR A 357 37.09 8.46 -6.25
N LEU A 358 37.66 7.41 -6.85
CA LEU A 358 38.86 6.74 -6.33
C LEU A 358 40.10 7.66 -6.37
N ALA A 359 40.29 8.44 -7.44
CA ALA A 359 41.39 9.40 -7.56
C ALA A 359 41.27 10.53 -6.52
N ILE A 360 40.07 11.09 -6.32
CA ILE A 360 39.82 12.11 -5.30
C ILE A 360 40.10 11.57 -3.89
N SER A 361 39.68 10.34 -3.61
CA SER A 361 39.93 9.68 -2.32
C SER A 361 41.42 9.41 -2.08
N MET A 362 42.16 8.99 -3.11
CA MET A 362 43.61 8.78 -3.06
C MET A 362 44.37 10.09 -2.81
N ILE A 363 43.94 11.20 -3.43
CA ILE A 363 44.52 12.54 -3.19
C ILE A 363 44.28 12.99 -1.76
N ALA A 364 43.08 12.77 -1.22
CA ALA A 364 42.76 13.12 0.18
C ALA A 364 43.61 12.33 1.18
N VAL A 365 43.81 11.03 0.93
CA VAL A 365 44.69 10.18 1.76
C VAL A 365 46.15 10.63 1.67
N ALA A 366 46.66 10.95 0.47
CA ALA A 366 48.02 11.46 0.30
C ALA A 366 48.23 12.78 1.04
N ALA A 367 47.26 13.70 1.00
CA ALA A 367 47.31 14.96 1.73
C ALA A 367 47.35 14.74 3.26
N ALA A 368 46.55 13.81 3.77
CA ALA A 368 46.54 13.46 5.20
C ALA A 368 47.88 12.84 5.65
N VAL A 369 48.49 11.98 4.83
CA VAL A 369 49.81 11.39 5.12
C VAL A 369 50.91 12.46 5.11
N ILE A 370 50.87 13.41 4.17
CA ILE A 370 51.83 14.51 4.12
C ILE A 370 51.71 15.41 5.36
N ALA A 371 50.48 15.74 5.78
CA ALA A 371 50.23 16.52 7.00
C ALA A 371 50.75 15.81 8.26
N LEU A 372 50.58 14.49 8.34
CA LEU A 372 51.11 13.68 9.44
C LEU A 372 52.65 13.63 9.44
N LEU A 373 53.28 13.52 8.28
CA LEU A 373 54.74 13.53 8.18
C LEU A 373 55.34 14.90 8.53
N LEU A 374 54.65 16.00 8.18
CA LEU A 374 55.06 17.36 8.54
C LEU A 374 54.95 17.60 10.06
N THR A 375 53.87 17.18 10.70
CA THR A 375 53.70 17.29 12.16
C THR A 375 54.74 16.46 12.92
N LEU A 376 55.08 15.26 12.44
CA LEU A 376 56.14 14.42 13.01
C LEU A 376 57.55 15.04 12.81
N ARG A 377 57.81 15.71 11.68
CA ARG A 377 59.07 16.45 11.47
C ARG A 377 59.19 17.67 12.39
N LEU A 378 58.12 18.43 12.57
CA LEU A 378 58.10 19.60 13.47
C LEU A 378 58.26 19.19 14.94
N SER A 379 57.65 18.06 15.35
CA SER A 379 57.84 17.46 16.67
C SER A 379 59.31 17.09 16.93
N LYS A 380 59.98 16.41 15.97
CA LYS A 380 61.41 16.08 16.08
C LYS A 380 62.32 17.31 16.09
N ALA A 381 61.97 18.39 15.40
CA ALA A 381 62.71 19.65 15.43
C ALA A 381 62.58 20.37 16.79
N GLY A 382 61.39 20.35 17.41
CA GLY A 382 61.15 20.90 18.75
C GLY A 382 61.91 20.14 19.86
N LEU A 383 62.00 18.81 19.75
CA LEU A 383 62.77 17.97 20.66
C LEU A 383 64.29 18.18 20.57
N LYS A 384 64.83 18.59 19.41
CA LYS A 384 66.24 18.96 19.25
C LYS A 384 66.58 20.32 19.86
N ARG A 385 65.69 21.32 19.76
CA ARG A 385 65.90 22.65 20.38
C ARG A 385 65.90 22.62 21.91
N ARG A 386 65.10 21.76 22.54
CA ARG A 386 65.06 21.58 24.01
C ARG A 386 66.26 20.83 24.60
N ARG A 387 67.16 20.29 23.78
CA ARG A 387 68.40 19.63 24.24
C ARG A 387 69.65 20.51 24.14
N GLN A 388 69.54 21.76 23.67
CA GLN A 388 70.66 22.70 23.51
C GLN A 388 70.53 24.01 24.31
N THR A 389 69.58 24.06 25.23
CA THR A 389 69.46 25.05 26.32
C THR A 389 69.47 24.28 27.61
#